data_AF-F3KEI7-F1
#
_entry.id   AF-F3KEI7-F1
#
_cell.length_a   1.000
_cell.length_b   1.000
_cell.length_c   1.000
_cell.angle_alpha   90.00
_cell.angle_beta   90.00
_cell.angle_gamma   90.00
#
_symmetry.space_group_name_H-M   'P 1'
#
loop_
_entity.id
_entity.type
_entity.pdbx_description
1 polymer ?
#
loop_
_entity_poly.entity_id
_entity_poly.type
_entity_poly.pdbx_seq_one_letter_code
_entity_poly.pdbx_strand_id
1 'polypeptide(L)'
;MTAKHRVFVSMDHTVLPDQGLIVFAVDDLSVLAVVSSRVHVAWSLAAGGRLGIGNDSRYNNSRCFETFPFPELNEPQTEAIGNFAKKLDTHRKRQQAEHPKLKLTDMYNVLEKLRAEEPLTDKEKAVHQQGLVSILKELHDELDRAVFDAYGWNDLADKLIGLPGATTPLTDKPKEQAEAEEELLTRLVALNHQRAAEEVKGHIRWLRPEYQAPESVQADINLEDHQAPMMEVVKTISQKLAWPKELREQIKVLLEQLHTGPATAPELAERFKRKPLKAVTQVLSALEALSRANQENDTWSLGSKISESVAP
;
A
#
# COMPACT_ATOMS: atom_id res chain seq x y z
N MET A 1 2.64 -1.67 21.69
CA MET A 1 2.80 -2.08 20.28
C MET A 1 3.60 -3.39 20.10
N THR A 2 4.01 -4.04 21.20
CA THR A 2 4.67 -5.36 21.16
C THR A 2 3.62 -6.41 21.49
N ALA A 3 3.09 -7.06 20.46
CA ALA A 3 2.21 -8.21 20.58
C ALA A 3 2.84 -9.38 19.83
N LYS A 4 2.77 -10.58 20.40
CA LYS A 4 3.27 -11.80 19.75
C LYS A 4 2.58 -12.01 18.40
N HIS A 5 1.25 -11.92 18.40
CA HIS A 5 0.44 -12.01 17.19
C HIS A 5 0.01 -10.63 16.71
N ARG A 6 -0.02 -10.44 15.40
CA ARG A 6 -0.65 -9.30 14.72
C ARG A 6 -2.15 -9.58 14.64
N VAL A 7 -2.89 -8.93 15.54
CA VAL A 7 -4.33 -9.05 15.63
C VAL A 7 -4.92 -7.65 15.54
N PHE A 8 -5.76 -7.44 14.53
CA PHE A 8 -6.52 -6.21 14.33
C PHE A 8 -7.97 -6.48 14.68
N VAL A 9 -8.60 -5.52 15.37
CA VAL A 9 -9.97 -5.64 15.88
C VAL A 9 -10.75 -4.37 15.59
N SER A 10 -12.05 -4.50 15.35
CA SER A 10 -12.91 -3.33 15.26
C SER A 10 -13.23 -2.81 16.66
N MET A 11 -13.20 -1.49 16.84
CA MET A 11 -13.46 -0.85 18.12
C MET A 11 -14.51 0.24 17.95
N ASP A 12 -15.34 0.42 18.97
CA ASP A 12 -16.28 1.53 19.00
C ASP A 12 -15.54 2.85 19.26
N HIS A 13 -16.04 3.92 18.65
CA HIS A 13 -15.49 5.26 18.75
C HIS A 13 -15.49 5.86 20.17
N THR A 14 -16.25 5.29 21.12
CA THR A 14 -16.23 5.69 22.53
C THR A 14 -15.04 5.12 23.32
N VAL A 15 -14.29 4.16 22.76
CA VAL A 15 -13.12 3.61 23.42
C VAL A 15 -11.91 4.53 23.22
N LEU A 16 -11.23 4.87 24.32
CA LEU A 16 -10.01 5.68 24.32
C LEU A 16 -8.77 4.76 24.34
N PRO A 17 -8.05 4.60 23.21
CA PRO A 17 -6.86 3.76 23.14
C PRO A 17 -5.68 4.45 23.82
N ASP A 18 -4.84 3.67 24.51
CA ASP A 18 -3.58 4.17 25.04
C ASP A 18 -2.49 4.26 23.95
N GLN A 19 -1.37 4.89 24.27
CA GLN A 19 -0.21 5.04 23.37
C GLN A 19 0.41 3.71 22.89
N GLY A 20 0.04 2.59 23.51
CA GLY A 20 0.51 1.25 23.17
C GLY A 20 -0.23 0.64 21.97
N LEU A 21 -1.34 1.22 21.54
CA LEU A 21 -2.15 0.78 20.41
C LEU A 21 -1.93 1.67 19.18
N ILE A 22 -2.13 1.09 17.99
CA ILE A 22 -2.23 1.82 16.73
C ILE A 22 -3.69 1.78 16.30
N VAL A 23 -4.22 2.93 15.92
CA VAL A 23 -5.61 3.10 15.56
C VAL A 23 -5.69 3.55 14.11
N PHE A 24 -6.43 2.81 13.31
CA PHE A 24 -6.82 3.22 11.96
C PHE A 24 -8.25 3.74 12.06
N ALA A 25 -8.43 5.05 11.86
CA ALA A 25 -9.75 5.65 11.82
C ALA A 25 -10.38 5.38 10.45
N VAL A 26 -10.75 4.14 10.16
CA VAL A 26 -11.35 3.70 8.89
C VAL A 26 -12.60 2.88 9.20
N ASP A 27 -13.70 3.17 8.52
CA ASP A 27 -14.99 2.50 8.65
C ASP A 27 -15.19 1.37 7.63
N ASP A 28 -14.39 1.35 6.56
CA ASP A 28 -14.33 0.24 5.62
C ASP A 28 -13.68 -1.02 6.22
N LEU A 29 -14.48 -2.08 6.36
CA LEU A 29 -14.04 -3.38 6.86
C LEU A 29 -13.12 -4.11 5.88
N SER A 30 -13.10 -3.76 4.59
CA SER A 30 -12.16 -4.33 3.63
C SER A 30 -10.72 -4.00 4.04
N VAL A 31 -10.47 -2.78 4.52
CA VAL A 31 -9.17 -2.36 5.06
C VAL A 31 -8.80 -3.18 6.29
N LEU A 32 -9.75 -3.40 7.22
CA LEU A 32 -9.54 -4.26 8.39
C LEU A 32 -9.17 -5.71 7.98
N ALA A 33 -9.80 -6.22 6.94
CA ALA A 33 -9.50 -7.55 6.41
C ALA A 33 -8.10 -7.60 5.79
N VAL A 34 -7.75 -6.65 4.91
CA VAL A 34 -6.44 -6.59 4.27
C VAL A 34 -5.34 -6.51 5.33
N VAL A 35 -5.47 -5.66 6.35
CA VAL A 35 -4.45 -5.59 7.42
C VAL A 35 -4.43 -6.85 8.31
N SER A 36 -5.52 -7.60 8.37
CA SER A 36 -5.57 -8.87 9.10
C SER A 36 -4.97 -10.05 8.31
N SER A 37 -4.68 -9.87 7.02
CA SER A 37 -4.16 -10.92 6.14
C SER A 37 -2.69 -11.24 6.37
N ARG A 38 -2.27 -12.44 5.97
CA ARG A 38 -0.87 -12.89 5.90
C ARG A 38 -0.01 -11.93 5.09
N VAL A 39 -0.54 -11.35 4.02
CA VAL A 39 0.19 -10.41 3.15
C VAL A 39 0.65 -9.19 3.94
N HIS A 40 -0.28 -8.56 4.67
CA HIS A 40 0.06 -7.42 5.52
C HIS A 40 0.92 -7.82 6.72
N VAL A 41 0.67 -8.99 7.31
CA VAL A 41 1.52 -9.47 8.42
C VAL A 41 2.96 -9.64 7.95
N ALA A 42 3.20 -10.30 6.82
CA ALA A 42 4.54 -10.43 6.24
C ALA A 42 5.22 -9.07 6.04
N TRP A 43 4.52 -8.12 5.41
CA TRP A 43 5.01 -6.74 5.27
C TRP A 43 5.34 -6.10 6.61
N SER A 44 4.41 -6.13 7.56
CA SER A 44 4.57 -5.46 8.86
C SER A 44 5.69 -6.05 9.72
N LEU A 45 5.96 -7.35 9.58
CA LEU A 45 7.06 -8.02 10.26
C LEU A 45 8.42 -7.65 9.66
N ALA A 46 8.48 -7.45 8.34
CA ALA A 46 9.70 -7.05 7.63
C ALA A 46 10.00 -5.55 7.76
N ALA A 47 9.01 -4.69 7.57
CA ALA A 47 9.16 -3.23 7.60
C ALA A 47 9.10 -2.63 9.03
N GLY A 48 8.53 -3.39 9.98
CA GLY A 48 8.40 -2.98 11.37
C GLY A 48 9.72 -2.93 12.15
N GLY A 49 9.65 -2.45 13.38
CA GLY A 49 10.80 -2.45 14.29
C GLY A 49 10.92 -3.75 15.08
N ARG A 50 12.04 -3.91 15.79
CA ARG A 50 12.23 -4.96 16.81
C ARG A 50 12.58 -4.31 18.14
N LEU A 51 12.12 -4.89 19.25
CA LEU A 51 12.39 -4.37 20.60
C LEU A 51 13.02 -5.45 21.49
N GLY A 52 14.05 -5.05 22.22
CA GLY A 52 14.65 -5.83 23.30
C GLY A 52 15.44 -7.06 22.85
N ILE A 53 15.90 -7.83 23.84
CA ILE A 53 16.73 -9.05 23.65
C ILE A 53 15.89 -10.18 23.01
N GLY A 54 14.59 -10.23 23.31
CA GLY A 54 13.65 -11.18 22.72
C GLY A 54 13.30 -10.90 21.26
N ASN A 55 13.76 -9.76 20.71
CA ASN A 55 13.55 -9.41 19.31
C ASN A 55 12.06 -9.32 18.94
N ASP A 56 11.25 -8.83 19.89
CA ASP A 56 9.80 -8.73 19.77
C ASP A 56 9.43 -7.75 18.66
N SER A 57 8.62 -8.19 17.70
CA SER A 57 8.22 -7.33 16.60
C SER A 57 7.36 -6.17 17.10
N ARG A 58 7.66 -4.96 16.64
CA ARG A 58 6.96 -3.72 16.95
C ARG A 58 6.35 -3.15 15.67
N TYR A 59 5.03 -2.96 15.69
CA TYR A 59 4.33 -2.31 14.58
C TYR A 59 4.64 -0.80 14.59
N ASN A 60 5.04 -0.26 13.44
CA ASN A 60 5.30 1.18 13.26
C ASN A 60 4.40 1.70 12.13
N ASN A 61 3.46 2.59 12.46
CA ASN A 61 2.43 3.04 11.53
C ASN A 61 3.03 3.58 10.21
N SER A 62 4.06 4.44 10.29
CA SER A 62 4.68 5.06 9.12
C SER A 62 5.50 4.13 8.23
N ARG A 63 5.79 2.91 8.69
CA ARG A 63 6.50 1.88 7.91
C ARG A 63 5.62 0.68 7.54
N CYS A 64 4.60 0.41 8.37
CA CYS A 64 3.80 -0.79 8.24
C CYS A 64 2.45 -0.52 7.58
N PHE A 65 1.81 0.63 7.79
CA PHE A 65 0.51 0.93 7.20
C PHE A 65 0.62 2.00 6.12
N GLU A 66 1.25 3.14 6.43
CA GLU A 66 1.33 4.29 5.49
C GLU A 66 2.05 3.94 4.19
N THR A 67 3.03 3.03 4.24
CA THR A 67 3.78 2.57 3.07
C THR A 67 3.34 1.19 2.58
N PHE A 68 2.27 0.61 3.14
CA PHE A 68 1.79 -0.68 2.66
C PHE A 68 1.08 -0.51 1.31
N PRO A 69 1.50 -1.23 0.26
CA PRO A 69 0.84 -1.15 -1.04
C PRO A 69 -0.44 -1.98 -1.02
N PHE A 70 -1.56 -1.36 -0.61
CA PHE A 70 -2.89 -1.99 -0.61
C PHE A 70 -3.27 -2.56 -2.00
N PRO A 71 -4.03 -3.67 -2.04
CA PRO A 71 -4.55 -4.19 -3.30
C PRO A 71 -5.63 -3.24 -3.85
N GLU A 72 -5.81 -3.26 -5.17
CA GLU A 72 -6.96 -2.61 -5.79
C GLU A 72 -8.14 -3.57 -5.72
N LEU A 73 -9.23 -3.13 -5.10
CA LEU A 73 -10.43 -3.93 -4.93
C LEU A 73 -11.55 -3.34 -5.80
N ASN A 74 -12.21 -4.20 -6.57
CA ASN A 74 -13.51 -3.86 -7.15
C ASN A 74 -14.62 -3.98 -6.10
N GLU A 75 -15.81 -3.42 -6.38
CA GLU A 75 -16.94 -3.43 -5.43
C GLU A 75 -17.28 -4.84 -4.88
N PRO A 76 -17.42 -5.89 -5.71
CA PRO A 76 -17.63 -7.25 -5.20
C PRO A 76 -16.52 -7.76 -4.27
N GLN A 77 -15.26 -7.48 -4.60
CA GLN A 77 -14.12 -7.88 -3.77
C GLN A 77 -14.12 -7.13 -2.44
N THR A 78 -14.36 -5.81 -2.45
CA THR A 78 -14.46 -4.98 -1.24
C THR A 78 -15.51 -5.54 -0.28
N GLU A 79 -16.70 -5.88 -0.78
CA GLU A 79 -17.77 -6.47 0.03
C GLU A 79 -17.39 -7.86 0.56
N ALA A 80 -16.87 -8.74 -0.30
CA ALA A 80 -16.51 -10.11 0.09
C ALA A 80 -15.39 -10.12 1.15
N ILE A 81 -14.33 -9.34 0.93
CA ILE A 81 -13.18 -9.22 1.83
C ILE A 81 -13.61 -8.59 3.16
N GLY A 82 -14.40 -7.52 3.12
CA GLY A 82 -14.97 -6.89 4.33
C GLY A 82 -15.85 -7.83 5.14
N ASN A 83 -16.62 -8.71 4.47
CA ASN A 83 -17.43 -9.73 5.14
C ASN A 83 -16.57 -10.76 5.90
N PHE A 84 -15.37 -11.12 5.42
CA PHE A 84 -14.46 -11.98 6.17
C PHE A 84 -13.94 -11.30 7.44
N ALA A 85 -13.53 -10.01 7.37
CA ALA A 85 -13.16 -9.25 8.57
C ALA A 85 -14.31 -9.20 9.59
N LYS A 86 -15.54 -8.95 9.12
CA LYS A 86 -16.73 -8.93 9.97
C LYS A 86 -16.95 -10.26 10.69
N LYS A 87 -16.91 -11.38 9.94
CA LYS A 87 -17.06 -12.73 10.50
C LYS A 87 -15.97 -13.03 11.53
N LEU A 88 -14.73 -12.65 11.23
CA LEU A 88 -13.56 -12.87 12.07
C LEU A 88 -13.65 -12.09 13.39
N ASP A 89 -14.00 -10.81 13.34
CA ASP A 89 -14.20 -9.96 14.52
C ASP A 89 -15.40 -10.44 15.36
N THR A 90 -16.51 -10.77 14.71
CA THR A 90 -17.71 -11.32 15.36
C THR A 90 -17.41 -12.64 16.06
N HIS A 91 -16.66 -13.54 15.41
CA HIS A 91 -16.26 -14.82 15.99
C HIS A 91 -15.46 -14.62 17.28
N ARG A 92 -14.39 -13.82 17.20
CA ARG A 92 -13.52 -13.51 18.34
C ARG A 92 -14.32 -12.93 19.51
N LYS A 93 -15.13 -11.90 19.26
CA LYS A 93 -15.95 -11.24 20.29
C LYS A 93 -16.97 -12.19 20.92
N ARG A 94 -17.67 -13.00 20.11
CA ARG A 94 -18.64 -14.00 20.59
C ARG A 94 -17.98 -15.02 21.52
N GLN A 95 -16.83 -15.58 21.11
CA GLN A 95 -16.13 -16.58 21.92
C GLN A 95 -15.56 -16.01 23.21
N GLN A 96 -15.05 -14.77 23.20
CA GLN A 96 -14.60 -14.11 24.43
C GLN A 96 -15.75 -13.75 25.39
N ALA A 97 -16.93 -13.39 24.86
CA ALA A 97 -18.11 -13.13 25.68
C ALA A 97 -18.66 -14.41 26.34
N GLU A 98 -18.68 -15.52 25.59
CA GLU A 98 -19.12 -16.83 26.09
C GLU A 98 -18.11 -17.46 27.07
N HIS A 99 -16.82 -17.19 26.85
CA HIS A 99 -15.73 -17.70 27.68
C HIS A 99 -14.82 -16.56 28.16
N PRO A 100 -15.19 -15.81 29.23
CA PRO A 100 -14.46 -14.60 29.66
C PRO A 100 -12.98 -14.81 30.06
N LYS A 101 -12.56 -16.06 30.32
CA LYS A 101 -11.16 -16.41 30.62
C LYS A 101 -10.33 -16.68 29.36
N LEU A 102 -10.96 -16.79 28.20
CA LEU A 102 -10.32 -17.04 26.92
C LEU A 102 -9.69 -15.77 26.38
N LYS A 103 -8.37 -15.80 26.17
CA LYS A 103 -7.61 -14.68 25.61
C LYS A 103 -7.37 -14.89 24.13
N LEU A 104 -7.35 -13.81 23.35
CA LEU A 104 -6.96 -13.88 21.94
C LEU A 104 -5.58 -14.51 21.76
N THR A 105 -4.60 -14.13 22.58
CA THR A 105 -3.26 -14.73 22.52
C THR A 105 -3.30 -16.26 22.65
N ASP A 106 -4.16 -16.81 23.52
CA ASP A 106 -4.29 -18.25 23.68
C ASP A 106 -4.90 -18.89 22.41
N MET A 107 -5.96 -18.29 21.85
CA MET A 107 -6.58 -18.76 20.60
C MET A 107 -5.58 -18.78 19.44
N TYR A 108 -4.75 -17.74 19.31
CA TYR A 108 -3.78 -17.63 18.24
C TYR A 108 -2.53 -18.50 18.45
N ASN A 109 -2.11 -18.74 19.69
CA ASN A 109 -1.09 -19.74 19.98
C ASN A 109 -1.55 -21.13 19.52
N VAL A 110 -2.80 -21.50 19.82
CA VAL A 110 -3.39 -22.77 19.38
C VAL A 110 -3.56 -22.81 17.86
N LEU A 111 -3.96 -21.69 17.22
CA LEU A 111 -4.05 -21.59 15.76
C LEU A 111 -2.72 -21.92 15.08
N GLU A 112 -1.61 -21.34 15.54
CA GLU A 112 -0.29 -21.61 14.96
C GLU A 112 0.12 -23.08 15.18
N LYS A 113 -0.19 -23.66 16.34
CA LYS A 113 0.05 -25.09 16.59
C LYS A 113 -0.76 -26.00 15.67
N LEU A 114 -2.03 -25.67 15.40
CA LEU A 114 -2.84 -26.42 14.44
C LEU A 114 -2.24 -26.37 13.04
N ARG A 115 -1.73 -25.20 12.62
CA ARG A 115 -1.08 -25.02 11.31
C ARG A 115 0.24 -25.76 11.22
N ALA A 116 0.97 -25.86 12.33
CA ALA A 116 2.20 -26.64 12.44
C ALA A 116 1.97 -28.15 12.67
N GLU A 117 0.70 -28.59 12.75
CA GLU A 117 0.30 -29.97 13.07
C GLU A 117 0.89 -30.50 14.40
N GLU A 118 1.13 -29.59 15.36
CA GLU A 118 1.65 -29.94 16.67
C GLU A 118 0.57 -30.52 17.59
N PRO A 119 0.90 -31.51 18.43
CA PRO A 119 -0.06 -32.04 19.41
C PRO A 119 -0.43 -30.99 20.45
N LEU A 120 -1.73 -30.86 20.72
CA LEU A 120 -2.25 -29.95 21.73
C LEU A 120 -2.24 -30.60 23.12
N THR A 121 -1.80 -29.84 24.13
CA THR A 121 -1.98 -30.19 25.56
C THR A 121 -3.45 -30.09 25.97
N ASP A 122 -3.82 -30.63 27.13
CA ASP A 122 -5.22 -30.59 27.58
C ASP A 122 -5.76 -29.16 27.79
N LYS A 123 -4.89 -28.24 28.24
CA LYS A 123 -5.22 -26.81 28.32
C LYS A 123 -5.46 -26.21 26.93
N GLU A 124 -4.63 -26.57 25.95
CA GLU A 124 -4.75 -26.07 24.58
C GLU A 124 -5.95 -26.67 23.85
N LYS A 125 -6.33 -27.93 24.15
CA LYS A 125 -7.59 -28.53 23.69
C LYS A 125 -8.80 -27.79 24.24
N ALA A 126 -8.76 -27.38 25.51
CA ALA A 126 -9.83 -26.56 26.08
C ALA A 126 -9.94 -25.20 25.38
N VAL A 127 -8.81 -24.55 25.08
CA VAL A 127 -8.77 -23.31 24.29
C VAL A 127 -9.25 -23.54 22.85
N HIS A 128 -8.86 -24.65 22.23
CA HIS A 128 -9.30 -25.04 20.88
C HIS A 128 -10.82 -25.14 20.81
N GLN A 129 -11.43 -25.79 21.79
CA GLN A 129 -12.88 -25.97 21.89
C GLN A 129 -13.60 -24.65 22.21
N GLN A 130 -13.17 -23.92 23.24
CA GLN A 130 -13.81 -22.67 23.68
C GLN A 130 -13.62 -21.53 22.67
N GLY A 131 -12.49 -21.51 21.96
CA GLY A 131 -12.23 -20.51 20.93
C GLY A 131 -12.74 -20.91 19.55
N LEU A 132 -13.26 -22.13 19.41
CA LEU A 132 -13.62 -22.75 18.13
C LEU A 132 -12.52 -22.46 17.08
N VAL A 133 -11.27 -22.81 17.44
CA VAL A 133 -10.09 -22.31 16.73
C VAL A 133 -9.97 -22.86 15.31
N SER A 134 -10.62 -24.00 15.00
CA SER A 134 -10.72 -24.47 13.61
C SER A 134 -11.53 -23.51 12.72
N ILE A 135 -12.61 -22.92 13.23
CA ILE A 135 -13.38 -21.89 12.49
C ILE A 135 -12.53 -20.62 12.36
N LEU A 136 -11.80 -20.24 13.41
CA LEU A 136 -10.86 -19.12 13.32
C LEU A 136 -9.81 -19.35 12.23
N LYS A 137 -9.27 -20.57 12.11
CA LYS A 137 -8.31 -20.95 11.06
C LYS A 137 -8.92 -20.81 9.67
N GLU A 138 -10.11 -21.40 9.46
CA GLU A 138 -10.83 -21.34 8.19
C GLU A 138 -11.08 -19.89 7.76
N LEU A 139 -11.59 -19.05 8.65
CA LEU A 139 -11.83 -17.63 8.35
C LEU A 139 -10.56 -16.86 7.98
N HIS A 140 -9.41 -17.18 8.59
CA HIS A 140 -8.13 -16.60 8.20
C HIS A 140 -7.65 -17.13 6.84
N ASP A 141 -7.77 -18.43 6.59
CA ASP A 141 -7.34 -19.03 5.33
C ASP A 141 -8.20 -18.54 4.14
N GLU A 142 -9.51 -18.36 4.33
CA GLU A 142 -10.43 -17.76 3.35
C GLU A 142 -10.13 -16.27 3.11
N LEU A 143 -9.87 -15.52 4.19
CA LEU A 143 -9.46 -14.12 4.09
C LEU A 143 -8.15 -13.98 3.31
N ASP A 144 -7.14 -14.79 3.66
CA ASP A 144 -5.85 -14.77 2.99
C ASP A 144 -6.00 -15.09 1.51
N ARG A 145 -6.82 -16.11 1.17
CA ARG A 145 -7.13 -16.46 -0.23
C ARG A 145 -7.70 -15.27 -0.99
N ALA A 146 -8.74 -14.63 -0.45
CA ALA A 146 -9.39 -13.49 -1.10
C ALA A 146 -8.44 -12.28 -1.27
N VAL A 147 -7.52 -12.06 -0.32
CA VAL A 147 -6.52 -10.99 -0.43
C VAL A 147 -5.45 -11.35 -1.47
N PHE A 148 -4.93 -12.58 -1.49
CA PHE A 148 -4.00 -13.01 -2.55
C PHE A 148 -4.64 -12.93 -3.94
N ASP A 149 -5.92 -13.32 -4.07
CA ASP A 149 -6.70 -13.18 -5.30
C ASP A 149 -6.78 -11.72 -5.76
N ALA A 150 -7.02 -10.79 -4.83
CA ALA A 150 -7.06 -9.35 -5.12
C ALA A 150 -5.71 -8.78 -5.61
N TYR A 151 -4.59 -9.36 -5.18
CA TYR A 151 -3.26 -9.04 -5.72
C TYR A 151 -2.93 -9.80 -7.03
N GLY A 152 -3.70 -10.83 -7.39
CA GLY A 152 -3.39 -11.74 -8.48
C GLY A 152 -2.24 -12.71 -8.18
N TRP A 153 -1.95 -13.00 -6.91
CA TRP A 153 -0.78 -13.77 -6.45
C TRP A 153 -1.15 -15.18 -5.96
N ASN A 154 -1.99 -15.88 -6.72
CA ASN A 154 -2.49 -17.22 -6.37
C ASN A 154 -1.41 -18.30 -6.32
N ASP A 155 -0.33 -18.11 -7.07
CA ASP A 155 0.86 -18.97 -7.02
C ASP A 155 1.55 -18.95 -5.64
N LEU A 156 1.46 -17.84 -4.92
CA LEU A 156 1.93 -17.72 -3.54
C LEU A 156 0.88 -18.16 -2.53
N ALA A 157 -0.40 -17.92 -2.82
CA ALA A 157 -1.52 -18.37 -1.99
C ALA A 157 -1.45 -19.89 -1.75
N ASP A 158 -1.24 -20.66 -2.81
CA ASP A 158 -1.18 -22.13 -2.75
C ASP A 158 0.03 -22.65 -1.94
N LYS A 159 1.08 -21.83 -1.78
CA LYS A 159 2.28 -22.17 -1.03
C LYS A 159 2.25 -21.70 0.43
N LEU A 160 1.44 -20.69 0.76
CA LEU A 160 1.52 -19.99 2.04
C LEU A 160 0.26 -20.12 2.92
N ILE A 161 -0.91 -20.32 2.33
CA ILE A 161 -2.16 -20.41 3.09
C ILE A 161 -2.18 -21.70 3.93
N GLY A 162 -2.68 -21.59 5.15
CA GLY A 162 -2.74 -22.71 6.09
C GLY A 162 -1.42 -23.05 6.80
N LEU A 163 -0.28 -22.50 6.36
CA LEU A 163 1.02 -22.69 7.01
C LEU A 163 1.20 -21.77 8.23
N PRO A 164 2.00 -22.16 9.24
CA PRO A 164 2.30 -21.32 10.38
C PRO A 164 3.06 -20.04 9.97
N GLY A 165 3.13 -19.08 10.88
CA GLY A 165 3.81 -17.80 10.68
C GLY A 165 2.94 -16.70 10.05
N ALA A 166 1.64 -16.94 9.84
CA ALA A 166 0.77 -15.95 9.22
C ALA A 166 0.40 -14.79 10.16
N THR A 167 0.54 -14.97 11.47
CA THR A 167 0.14 -13.97 12.48
C THR A 167 1.29 -13.55 13.40
N THR A 168 2.40 -14.29 13.41
CA THR A 168 3.55 -14.09 14.31
C THR A 168 4.82 -14.47 13.55
N PRO A 169 6.00 -13.89 13.86
CA PRO A 169 7.25 -14.35 13.29
C PRO A 169 7.46 -15.85 13.54
N LEU A 170 7.86 -16.55 12.48
CA LEU A 170 8.32 -17.93 12.53
C LEU A 170 9.81 -17.95 12.19
N THR A 171 10.65 -18.46 13.09
CA THR A 171 12.11 -18.50 12.91
C THR A 171 12.54 -19.74 12.14
N ASP A 172 12.04 -20.91 12.53
CA ASP A 172 12.42 -22.21 11.97
C ASP A 172 11.35 -22.66 10.96
N LYS A 173 11.36 -22.06 9.77
CA LYS A 173 10.40 -22.40 8.71
C LYS A 173 11.04 -23.29 7.62
N PRO A 174 10.26 -24.17 6.97
CA PRO A 174 10.74 -24.94 5.83
C PRO A 174 11.28 -24.03 4.72
N LYS A 175 12.30 -24.49 4.00
CA LYS A 175 12.96 -23.71 2.94
C LYS A 175 11.97 -23.19 1.89
N GLU A 176 11.04 -24.03 1.45
CA GLU A 176 10.02 -23.67 0.46
C GLU A 176 9.11 -22.53 0.95
N GLN A 177 8.74 -22.53 2.23
CA GLN A 177 7.96 -21.46 2.83
C GLN A 177 8.79 -20.16 2.92
N ALA A 178 10.07 -20.26 3.30
CA ALA A 178 10.95 -19.09 3.35
C ALA A 178 11.10 -18.43 1.97
N GLU A 179 11.31 -19.22 0.93
CA GLU A 179 11.42 -18.74 -0.46
C GLU A 179 10.11 -18.09 -0.94
N ALA A 180 8.95 -18.69 -0.62
CA ALA A 180 7.65 -18.11 -0.97
C ALA A 180 7.37 -16.79 -0.22
N GLU A 181 7.80 -16.66 1.05
CA GLU A 181 7.68 -15.41 1.80
C GLU A 181 8.66 -14.32 1.31
N GLU A 182 9.87 -14.70 0.86
CA GLU A 182 10.82 -13.78 0.24
C GLU A 182 10.29 -13.26 -1.10
N GLU A 183 9.71 -14.12 -1.93
CA GLU A 183 9.04 -13.73 -3.17
C GLU A 183 7.86 -12.80 -2.90
N LEU A 184 7.03 -13.11 -1.89
CA LEU A 184 5.95 -12.23 -1.45
C LEU A 184 6.45 -10.83 -1.08
N LEU A 185 7.51 -10.74 -0.26
CA LEU A 185 8.11 -9.46 0.13
C LEU A 185 8.71 -8.72 -1.07
N THR A 186 9.32 -9.44 -2.01
CA THR A 186 9.87 -8.86 -3.24
C THR A 186 8.77 -8.22 -4.08
N ARG A 187 7.64 -8.90 -4.28
CA ARG A 187 6.47 -8.35 -5.00
C ARG A 187 5.88 -7.14 -4.29
N LEU A 188 5.78 -7.18 -2.97
CA LEU A 188 5.29 -6.05 -2.17
C LEU A 188 6.22 -4.83 -2.27
N VAL A 189 7.54 -5.02 -2.19
CA VAL A 189 8.50 -3.91 -2.34
C VAL A 189 8.43 -3.33 -3.76
N ALA A 190 8.34 -4.17 -4.79
CA ALA A 190 8.17 -3.72 -6.16
C ALA A 190 6.87 -2.91 -6.35
N LEU A 191 5.75 -3.40 -5.81
CA LEU A 191 4.47 -2.70 -5.87
C LEU A 191 4.51 -1.38 -5.08
N ASN A 192 5.18 -1.34 -3.92
CA ASN A 192 5.37 -0.11 -3.16
C ASN A 192 6.16 0.94 -3.95
N HIS A 193 7.23 0.54 -4.65
CA HIS A 193 7.97 1.45 -5.53
C HIS A 193 7.11 1.96 -6.68
N GLN A 194 6.25 1.12 -7.26
CA GLN A 194 5.26 1.55 -8.26
C GLN A 194 4.30 2.59 -7.68
N ARG A 195 3.71 2.34 -6.50
CA ARG A 195 2.79 3.29 -5.85
C ARG A 195 3.47 4.62 -5.56
N ALA A 196 4.70 4.62 -5.05
CA ALA A 196 5.47 5.84 -4.81
C ALA A 196 5.72 6.63 -6.12
N ALA A 197 6.02 5.94 -7.22
CA ALA A 197 6.20 6.60 -8.52
C ALA A 197 4.88 7.19 -9.08
N GLU A 198 3.74 6.56 -8.79
CA GLU A 198 2.40 7.06 -9.13
C GLU A 198 2.07 8.31 -8.31
N GLU A 199 2.33 8.30 -7.00
CA GLU A 199 2.13 9.44 -6.11
C GLU A 199 2.95 10.67 -6.54
N VAL A 200 4.22 10.48 -6.95
CA VAL A 200 5.06 11.56 -7.48
C VAL A 200 4.47 12.19 -8.75
N LYS A 201 3.73 11.41 -9.55
CA LYS A 201 3.00 11.89 -10.73
C LYS A 201 1.62 12.49 -10.40
N GLY A 202 1.25 12.54 -9.12
CA GLY A 202 -0.03 13.06 -8.63
C GLY A 202 -1.15 12.02 -8.60
N HIS A 203 -0.87 10.74 -8.87
CA HIS A 203 -1.84 9.66 -8.78
C HIS A 203 -1.80 9.04 -7.37
N ILE A 204 -2.67 9.53 -6.49
CA ILE A 204 -2.77 9.05 -5.12
C ILE A 204 -3.97 8.11 -5.00
N ARG A 205 -3.75 6.93 -4.41
CA ARG A 205 -4.80 5.97 -4.09
C ARG A 205 -5.24 6.16 -2.65
N TRP A 206 -6.32 6.90 -2.47
CA TRP A 206 -6.88 7.17 -1.17
C TRP A 206 -7.63 5.95 -0.64
N LEU A 207 -7.48 5.67 0.65
CA LEU A 207 -8.28 4.64 1.33
C LEU A 207 -9.66 5.17 1.74
N ARG A 208 -9.79 6.49 1.88
CA ARG A 208 -11.02 7.21 2.20
C ARG A 208 -11.10 8.46 1.32
N PRO A 209 -11.33 8.31 0.00
CA PRO A 209 -11.29 9.43 -0.93
C PRO A 209 -12.24 10.57 -0.52
N GLU A 210 -13.43 10.24 0.00
CA GLU A 210 -14.43 11.19 0.50
C GLU A 210 -13.94 12.06 1.68
N TYR A 211 -12.96 11.59 2.45
CA TYR A 211 -12.37 12.33 3.55
C TYR A 211 -11.00 12.94 3.19
N GLN A 212 -10.16 12.18 2.49
CA GLN A 212 -8.76 12.54 2.21
C GLN A 212 -8.62 13.50 1.03
N ALA A 213 -9.51 13.39 0.04
CA ALA A 213 -9.48 14.24 -1.14
C ALA A 213 -10.90 14.42 -1.74
N PRO A 214 -11.82 15.07 -0.99
CA PRO A 214 -13.23 15.21 -1.37
C PRO A 214 -13.45 15.99 -2.68
N GLU A 215 -12.47 16.80 -3.09
CA GLU A 215 -12.52 17.59 -4.33
C GLU A 215 -11.82 16.90 -5.52
N SER A 216 -11.23 15.71 -5.30
CA SER A 216 -10.53 14.95 -6.34
C SER A 216 -11.42 13.82 -6.87
N VAL A 217 -11.43 13.63 -8.19
CA VAL A 217 -12.05 12.45 -8.81
C VAL A 217 -10.96 11.40 -8.96
N GLN A 218 -11.11 10.28 -8.25
CA GLN A 218 -10.20 9.15 -8.37
C GLN A 218 -10.36 8.53 -9.76
N ALA A 219 -9.27 8.45 -10.52
CA ALA A 219 -9.27 7.72 -11.79
C ALA A 219 -9.09 6.23 -11.47
N ASP A 220 -10.15 5.44 -11.63
CA ASP A 220 -10.05 3.99 -11.58
C ASP A 220 -9.19 3.49 -12.73
N ILE A 221 -8.14 2.73 -12.41
CA ILE A 221 -7.39 1.96 -13.40
C ILE A 221 -7.99 0.57 -13.37
N ASN A 222 -8.75 0.22 -14.41
CA ASN A 222 -9.14 -1.17 -14.64
C ASN A 222 -7.88 -1.98 -14.96
N LEU A 223 -7.47 -2.88 -14.07
CA LEU A 223 -6.36 -3.83 -14.23
C LEU A 223 -6.74 -5.04 -15.12
N GLU A 224 -7.47 -4.81 -16.20
CA GLU A 224 -7.63 -5.80 -17.28
C GLU A 224 -6.72 -5.41 -18.45
N ASP A 225 -5.40 -5.57 -18.28
CA ASP A 225 -4.50 -5.82 -19.41
C ASP A 225 -3.17 -6.41 -18.93
N HIS A 226 -3.21 -7.68 -18.52
CA HIS A 226 -2.02 -8.53 -18.49
C HIS A 226 -1.70 -9.03 -19.90
N GLN A 227 -1.23 -8.11 -20.75
CA GLN A 227 -0.32 -8.44 -21.83
C GLN A 227 0.76 -7.36 -21.86
N ALA A 228 1.99 -7.73 -21.50
CA ALA A 228 3.14 -6.94 -21.89
C ALA A 228 3.15 -6.86 -23.43
N PRO A 229 3.02 -5.69 -24.06
CA PRO A 229 3.36 -5.59 -25.45
C PRO A 229 4.87 -5.46 -25.50
N MET A 230 5.51 -6.47 -26.08
CA MET A 230 6.76 -6.27 -26.80
C MET A 230 6.66 -4.99 -27.64
N MET A 231 7.78 -4.28 -27.71
CA MET A 231 7.98 -3.11 -28.56
C MET A 231 7.39 -3.32 -29.96
N GLU A 232 6.21 -2.76 -30.21
CA GLU A 232 5.80 -2.37 -31.54
C GLU A 232 5.88 -0.86 -31.64
N VAL A 233 6.72 -0.40 -32.56
CA VAL A 233 6.88 1.00 -32.94
C VAL A 233 5.58 1.46 -33.59
N VAL A 234 4.64 1.91 -32.77
CA VAL A 234 3.49 2.66 -33.24
C VAL A 234 3.96 4.06 -33.57
N LYS A 235 4.07 4.35 -34.87
CA LYS A 235 4.23 5.72 -35.40
C LYS A 235 3.16 6.61 -34.78
N THR A 236 3.55 7.40 -33.77
CA THR A 236 2.67 8.39 -33.17
C THR A 236 2.46 9.51 -34.17
N ILE A 237 1.22 9.67 -34.64
CA ILE A 237 0.79 10.92 -35.29
C ILE A 237 0.80 11.98 -34.19
N SER A 238 1.89 12.72 -34.08
CA SER A 238 2.04 13.83 -33.14
C SER A 238 1.14 14.99 -33.60
N GLN A 239 -0.06 15.10 -33.02
CA GLN A 239 -0.88 16.29 -33.21
C GLN A 239 -0.24 17.45 -32.44
N LYS A 240 0.43 18.37 -33.15
CA LYS A 240 0.98 19.60 -32.59
C LYS A 240 -0.11 20.41 -31.87
N LEU A 241 0.15 20.83 -30.64
CA LEU A 241 -0.80 21.58 -29.81
C LEU A 241 -0.92 23.05 -30.28
N ALA A 242 -2.07 23.70 -30.14
CA ALA A 242 -2.16 25.14 -30.40
C ALA A 242 -1.51 25.92 -29.24
N TRP A 243 -0.81 27.02 -29.54
CA TRP A 243 -0.25 27.89 -28.49
C TRP A 243 -1.39 28.57 -27.71
N PRO A 244 -1.45 28.44 -26.38
CA PRO A 244 -2.50 29.06 -25.57
C PRO A 244 -2.47 30.59 -25.66
N LYS A 245 -3.64 31.23 -25.60
CA LYS A 245 -3.75 32.71 -25.62
C LYS A 245 -3.56 33.33 -24.23
N GLU A 246 -3.95 32.61 -23.19
CA GLU A 246 -3.85 33.06 -21.80
C GLU A 246 -2.46 32.78 -21.22
N LEU A 247 -1.86 33.78 -20.56
CA LEU A 247 -0.51 33.68 -19.99
C LEU A 247 -0.39 32.56 -18.94
N ARG A 248 -1.44 32.35 -18.12
CA ARG A 248 -1.47 31.28 -17.11
C ARG A 248 -1.35 29.90 -17.76
N GLU A 249 -2.03 29.68 -18.88
CA GLU A 249 -1.97 28.41 -19.62
C GLU A 249 -0.64 28.24 -20.35
N GLN A 250 -0.05 29.33 -20.87
CA GLN A 250 1.30 29.29 -21.46
C GLN A 250 2.35 28.86 -20.43
N ILE A 251 2.27 29.39 -19.20
CA ILE A 251 3.16 29.00 -18.09
C ILE A 251 2.96 27.52 -17.74
N LYS A 252 1.71 27.08 -17.59
CA LYS A 252 1.39 25.70 -17.23
C LYS A 252 2.00 24.70 -18.22
N VAL A 253 1.78 24.89 -19.52
CA VAL A 253 2.24 23.95 -20.55
C VAL A 253 3.78 23.95 -20.66
N LEU A 254 4.44 25.10 -20.49
CA LEU A 254 5.91 25.13 -20.51
C LEU A 254 6.53 24.48 -19.27
N LEU A 255 5.95 24.69 -18.09
CA LEU A 255 6.38 23.98 -16.88
C LEU A 255 6.19 22.47 -17.04
N GLU A 256 5.02 22.00 -17.49
CA GLU A 256 4.77 20.58 -17.77
C GLU A 256 5.82 19.98 -18.72
N GLN A 257 6.24 20.73 -19.75
CA GLN A 257 7.31 20.27 -20.65
C GLN A 257 8.68 20.21 -19.97
N LEU A 258 9.04 21.20 -19.14
CA LEU A 258 10.29 21.19 -18.38
C LEU A 258 10.31 20.12 -17.26
N HIS A 259 9.15 19.67 -16.77
CA HIS A 259 9.08 18.51 -15.87
C HIS A 259 9.44 17.18 -16.57
N THR A 260 9.35 17.11 -17.90
CA THR A 260 9.75 15.91 -18.66
C THR A 260 11.27 15.82 -18.87
N GLY A 261 12.01 16.88 -18.55
CA GLY A 261 13.47 16.95 -18.63
C GLY A 261 13.94 18.31 -19.15
N PRO A 262 15.26 18.58 -19.05
CA PRO A 262 15.85 19.80 -19.59
C PRO A 262 15.64 19.88 -21.11
N ALA A 263 15.26 21.04 -21.63
CA ALA A 263 14.98 21.23 -23.05
C ALA A 263 15.35 22.64 -23.52
N THR A 264 15.70 22.79 -24.78
CA THR A 264 15.99 24.09 -25.40
C THR A 264 14.69 24.80 -25.81
N ALA A 265 14.70 26.13 -25.88
CA ALA A 265 13.52 26.89 -26.32
C ALA A 265 12.99 26.49 -27.72
N PRO A 266 13.84 26.15 -28.72
CA PRO A 266 13.38 25.59 -30.00
C PRO A 266 12.65 24.25 -29.85
N GLU A 267 13.15 23.33 -29.02
CA GLU A 267 12.53 22.01 -28.79
C GLU A 267 11.15 22.15 -28.12
N LEU A 268 11.01 23.06 -27.16
CA LEU A 268 9.74 23.39 -26.53
C LEU A 268 8.76 23.99 -27.55
N ALA A 269 9.23 24.87 -28.44
CA ALA A 269 8.40 25.47 -29.49
C ALA A 269 7.95 24.47 -30.58
N GLU A 270 8.71 23.39 -30.83
CA GLU A 270 8.38 22.38 -31.85
C GLU A 270 7.07 21.62 -31.57
N ARG A 271 6.71 21.51 -30.29
CA ARG A 271 5.50 20.83 -29.82
C ARG A 271 4.21 21.60 -30.13
N PHE A 272 4.34 22.86 -30.56
CA PHE A 272 3.20 23.72 -30.88
C PHE A 272 3.04 24.00 -32.38
N LYS A 273 1.79 24.19 -32.81
CA LYS A 273 1.45 24.69 -34.14
C LYS A 273 2.10 26.06 -34.33
N ARG A 274 2.68 26.29 -35.51
CA ARG A 274 3.35 27.53 -35.92
C ARG A 274 4.64 27.88 -35.16
N LYS A 275 5.19 26.95 -34.36
CA LYS A 275 6.50 27.07 -33.68
C LYS A 275 6.74 28.47 -33.08
N PRO A 276 5.95 28.87 -32.05
CA PRO A 276 5.93 30.23 -31.52
C PRO A 276 7.15 30.54 -30.65
N LEU A 277 8.35 30.47 -31.22
CA LEU A 277 9.62 30.59 -30.50
C LEU A 277 9.71 31.87 -29.66
N LYS A 278 9.33 33.02 -30.24
CA LYS A 278 9.37 34.31 -29.53
C LYS A 278 8.48 34.33 -28.28
N ALA A 279 7.29 33.74 -28.35
CA ALA A 279 6.35 33.69 -27.23
C ALA A 279 6.84 32.71 -26.15
N VAL A 280 7.38 31.56 -26.56
CA VAL A 280 7.99 30.58 -25.65
C VAL A 280 9.16 31.20 -24.89
N THR A 281 10.09 31.86 -25.59
CA THR A 281 11.23 32.53 -24.95
C THR A 281 10.80 33.63 -23.99
N GLN A 282 9.76 34.41 -24.32
CA GLN A 282 9.24 35.46 -23.46
C GLN A 282 8.68 34.90 -22.14
N VAL A 283 7.97 33.77 -22.19
CA VAL A 283 7.42 33.12 -20.99
C VAL A 283 8.52 32.45 -20.16
N LEU A 284 9.50 31.81 -20.80
CA LEU A 284 10.66 31.21 -20.12
C LEU A 284 11.49 32.26 -19.37
N SER A 285 11.74 33.42 -20.00
CA SER A 285 12.42 34.54 -19.34
C SER A 285 11.62 35.10 -18.16
N ALA A 286 10.28 35.12 -18.25
CA ALA A 286 9.44 35.49 -17.11
C ALA A 286 9.50 34.46 -15.97
N LEU A 287 9.61 33.16 -16.28
CA LEU A 287 9.77 32.10 -15.30
C LEU A 287 11.15 32.12 -14.62
N GLU A 288 12.19 32.52 -15.34
CA GLU A 288 13.52 32.76 -14.79
C GLU A 288 13.54 33.91 -13.79
N ALA A 289 12.92 35.04 -14.15
CA ALA A 289 12.79 36.19 -13.26
C ALA A 289 12.03 35.87 -11.97
N LEU A 290 11.19 34.83 -11.98
CA LEU A 290 10.43 34.32 -10.83
C LEU A 290 11.12 33.12 -10.15
N SER A 291 12.34 32.76 -10.55
CA SER A 291 13.10 31.60 -10.06
C SER A 291 12.34 30.27 -10.17
N ARG A 292 11.46 30.15 -11.17
CA ARG A 292 10.66 28.95 -11.45
C ARG A 292 11.28 28.07 -12.55
N ALA A 293 12.15 28.64 -13.38
CA ALA A 293 12.95 27.93 -14.37
C ALA A 293 14.37 28.53 -14.37
N ASN A 294 15.37 27.72 -14.73
CA ASN A 294 16.76 28.16 -14.86
C ASN A 294 17.26 27.87 -16.28
N GLN A 295 18.02 28.80 -16.85
CA GLN A 295 18.72 28.60 -18.12
C GLN A 295 20.19 28.30 -17.87
N GLU A 296 20.69 27.18 -18.38
CA GLU A 296 22.10 26.80 -18.35
C GLU A 296 22.50 26.25 -19.72
N ASN A 297 23.55 26.82 -20.34
CA ASN A 297 24.04 26.41 -21.67
C ASN A 297 22.93 26.24 -22.72
N ASP A 298 22.08 27.27 -22.88
CA ASP A 298 20.90 27.29 -23.78
C ASP A 298 19.81 26.24 -23.50
N THR A 299 19.92 25.52 -22.39
CA THR A 299 18.97 24.52 -21.94
C THR A 299 18.19 25.04 -20.74
N TRP A 300 16.87 24.90 -20.80
CA TRP A 300 15.96 25.30 -19.73
C TRP A 300 15.65 24.11 -18.84
N SER A 301 15.62 24.34 -17.53
CA SER A 301 15.28 23.33 -16.51
C SER A 301 14.42 23.93 -15.39
N LEU A 302 13.81 23.10 -14.56
CA LEU A 302 12.99 23.56 -13.43
C LEU A 302 13.88 24.25 -12.38
N GLY A 303 13.42 25.38 -11.83
CA GLY A 303 14.15 26.09 -10.78
C GLY A 303 14.28 25.26 -9.51
N SER A 304 15.51 25.00 -9.05
CA SER A 304 15.77 24.32 -7.78
C SER A 304 15.41 25.22 -6.60
N LYS A 305 14.67 24.70 -5.61
CA LYS A 305 14.54 25.38 -4.31
C LYS A 305 15.91 25.38 -3.64
N ILE A 306 16.57 26.54 -3.57
CA ILE A 306 17.77 26.72 -2.77
C ILE A 306 17.40 26.43 -1.31
N SER A 307 17.94 25.35 -0.75
CA SER A 307 18.01 25.14 0.69
C SER A 307 18.98 26.15 1.28
N GLU A 308 18.48 27.07 2.11
CA GLU A 308 19.31 27.93 2.95
C GLU A 308 20.11 27.06 3.94
N SER A 309 21.36 26.78 3.60
CA SER A 309 22.40 26.39 4.53
C SER A 309 22.99 27.67 5.12
N VAL A 310 22.57 28.04 6.33
CA VAL A 310 23.30 29.01 7.15
C VAL A 310 24.11 28.23 8.17
N ALA A 311 25.42 28.20 7.96
CA ALA A 311 26.42 27.93 8.98
C ALA A 311 27.41 29.10 8.99
N PRO A 312 27.91 29.51 10.15
CA PRO A 312 29.32 29.87 10.28
C PRO A 312 30.15 28.63 10.67
#